data_AF-A0A6J7I115-F1
#
_entry.id   AF-A0A6J7I115-F1
#
_cell.length_a   1.000
_cell.length_b   1.000
_cell.length_c   1.000
_cell.angle_alpha   90.00
_cell.angle_beta   90.00
_cell.angle_gamma   90.00
#
_symmetry.space_group_name_H-M   'P 1'
#
loop_
_entity.id
_entity.type
_entity.pdbx_description
1 polymer ?
#
loop_
_entity_poly.entity_id
_entity_poly.type
_entity_poly.pdbx_seq_one_letter_code
_entity_poly.pdbx_strand_id
1 'polypeptide(L)' 'MHLIMSAIEDGTVAGPGLSAIQTVMTFIVIPVALFFVIASLSWIASAPRNSESESAITSIE' A
#
# COMPACT_ATOMS: atom_id res chain seq x y z
N MET A 1 -43.18 15.65 -16.09
CA MET A 1 -41.85 15.89 -15.50
C MET A 1 -41.18 14.53 -15.24
N HIS A 2 -40.79 13.84 -16.31
CA HIS A 2 -40.30 12.44 -16.27
C HIS A 2 -39.17 12.29 -17.30
N LEU A 3 -38.10 13.06 -17.13
CA LEU A 3 -36.92 13.02 -18.01
C LEU A 3 -35.59 12.95 -17.24
N ILE A 4 -35.63 12.87 -15.90
CA ILE A 4 -34.41 12.88 -15.07
C ILE A 4 -34.20 11.52 -14.35
N MET A 5 -35.19 10.62 -14.36
CA MET A 5 -35.10 9.32 -13.68
C MET A 5 -34.74 8.14 -14.62
N SER A 6 -34.68 8.35 -15.94
CA SER A 6 -34.48 7.25 -16.90
C SER A 6 -33.00 6.87 -17.14
N ALA A 7 -32.04 7.54 -16.49
CA ALA A 7 -30.60 7.33 -16.70
C ALA A 7 -29.85 6.71 -15.50
N ILE A 8 -30.56 6.39 -14.42
CA ILE A 8 -29.99 5.71 -13.26
C ILE A 8 -30.20 4.21 -13.49
N GLU A 9 -29.22 3.55 -14.10
CA GLU A 9 -29.21 2.09 -14.23
C GLU A 9 -29.15 1.43 -12.84
N ASP A 10 -29.77 0.27 -12.70
CA ASP A 10 -29.71 -0.51 -11.45
C ASP A 10 -28.23 -0.79 -11.11
N GLY A 11 -27.80 -0.39 -9.91
CA GLY A 11 -26.39 -0.39 -9.47
C GLY A 11 -25.64 0.95 -9.56
N THR A 12 -26.23 2.00 -10.15
CA THR A 12 -25.67 3.37 -10.15
C THR A 12 -26.05 4.19 -8.90
N VAL A 13 -26.99 3.69 -8.10
CA VAL A 13 -27.31 4.26 -6.79
C VAL A 13 -26.23 3.82 -5.80
N ALA A 14 -25.37 4.76 -5.42
CA ALA A 14 -24.38 4.49 -4.38
C ALA A 14 -25.10 4.05 -3.10
N GLY A 15 -24.68 2.89 -2.56
CA GLY A 15 -25.16 2.41 -1.27
C GLY A 15 -24.84 3.38 -0.13
N PRO A 16 -25.31 3.09 1.10
CA PRO A 16 -25.02 3.94 2.24
C PRO A 16 -23.50 4.16 2.36
N GLY A 17 -23.11 5.44 2.50
CA GLY A 17 -21.71 5.82 2.61
C GLY A 17 -21.06 5.25 3.87
N LEU A 18 -19.74 5.04 3.80
CA LEU A 18 -18.93 4.67 4.96
C LEU A 18 -18.97 5.77 6.02
N SER A 19 -18.96 5.38 7.30
CA SER A 19 -18.80 6.35 8.38
C SER A 19 -17.42 7.04 8.27
N ALA A 20 -17.28 8.24 8.85
CA ALA A 20 -16.03 9.00 8.79
C ALA A 20 -14.83 8.17 9.30
N ILE A 21 -15.01 7.42 10.38
CA ILE A 21 -13.98 6.54 10.94
C ILE A 21 -13.63 5.41 9.97
N GLN A 22 -14.63 4.78 9.35
CA GLN A 22 -14.39 3.72 8.38
C GLN A 22 -13.61 4.25 7.16
N THR A 23 -13.95 5.43 6.68
CA THR A 23 -13.24 6.07 5.56
C THR A 23 -11.78 6.33 5.90
N VAL A 24 -11.50 6.93 7.08
CA VAL A 24 -10.12 7.20 7.52
C VAL A 24 -9.33 5.91 7.71
N MET A 25 -9.93 4.90 8.34
CA MET A 25 -9.26 3.61 8.55
C MET A 25 -8.94 2.93 7.22
N THR A 26 -9.91 2.84 6.31
CA THR A 26 -9.78 2.11 5.06
C THR A 26 -8.83 2.79 4.08
N PHE A 27 -8.91 4.11 3.92
CA PHE A 27 -8.19 4.81 2.86
C PHE A 27 -6.90 5.49 3.31
N ILE A 28 -6.65 5.59 4.63
CA ILE A 28 -5.44 6.23 5.15
C ILE A 28 -4.68 5.25 6.04
N VAL A 29 -5.30 4.77 7.13
CA VAL A 29 -4.58 4.01 8.15
C VAL A 29 -4.10 2.66 7.62
N ILE A 30 -4.98 1.88 6.96
CA ILE A 30 -4.63 0.56 6.42
C ILE A 30 -3.51 0.67 5.36
N PRO A 31 -3.60 1.54 4.34
CA PRO A 31 -2.52 1.70 3.36
C PRO A 31 -1.18 2.11 3.98
N VAL A 32 -1.19 3.07 4.92
CA VAL A 32 0.03 3.52 5.60
C VAL A 32 0.62 2.42 6.47
N ALA A 33 -0.20 1.68 7.21
CA ALA A 33 0.27 0.54 8.00
C ALA A 33 0.89 -0.55 7.12
N LEU A 34 0.24 -0.90 5.99
CA LEU A 34 0.79 -1.86 5.03
C LEU A 34 2.15 -1.40 4.48
N PHE A 35 2.28 -0.12 4.14
CA PHE A 35 3.56 0.45 3.73
C PHE A 35 4.64 0.25 4.78
N PHE A 36 4.38 0.58 6.05
CA PHE A 36 5.36 0.40 7.12
C PHE A 36 5.73 -1.06 7.36
N VAL A 37 4.75 -1.98 7.28
CA VAL A 37 5.01 -3.42 7.39
C VAL A 37 5.96 -3.88 6.29
N ILE A 38 5.65 -3.56 5.03
CA ILE A 38 6.48 -3.96 3.89
C ILE A 38 7.86 -3.31 3.98
N ALA A 39 7.94 -2.01 4.26
CA ALA A 39 9.19 -1.29 4.39
C ALA A 39 10.09 -1.90 5.48
N SER A 40 9.51 -2.24 6.64
CA SER A 40 10.24 -2.89 7.73
C SER A 40 10.76 -4.27 7.33
N LEU A 41 9.92 -5.08 6.67
CA LEU A 41 10.32 -6.40 6.18
C LEU A 41 11.44 -6.29 5.13
N SER A 42 11.30 -5.37 4.17
CA SER A 42 12.31 -5.10 3.14
C SER A 42 13.63 -4.61 3.73
N TRP A 43 13.58 -3.77 4.76
CA TRP A 43 14.77 -3.28 5.47
C TRP A 43 15.51 -4.43 6.15
N ILE A 44 14.79 -5.26 6.91
CA ILE A 44 15.38 -6.41 7.60
C ILE A 44 15.96 -7.41 6.59
N ALA A 45 15.25 -7.65 5.48
CA ALA A 45 15.71 -8.55 4.43
C ALA A 45 16.92 -8.02 3.63
N SER A 46 17.05 -6.70 3.46
CA SER A 46 18.16 -6.07 2.73
C SER A 46 19.37 -5.75 3.59
N ALA A 47 19.30 -5.99 4.91
CA ALA A 47 20.43 -5.75 5.79
C ALA A 47 21.66 -6.53 5.28
N PRO A 48 22.81 -5.86 5.02
CA PRO A 48 24.00 -6.52 4.52
C PRO A 48 24.42 -7.56 5.55
N ARG A 49 24.33 -8.83 5.17
CA ARG A 49 24.94 -9.92 5.92
C ARG A 49 26.44 -9.75 5.81
N ASN A 50 27.13 -9.69 6.94
CA ASN A 50 28.58 -9.63 7.02
C ASN A 50 29.12 -10.99 6.50
N SER A 51 29.28 -11.14 5.19
CA SER A 51 30.15 -12.16 4.64
C SER A 51 31.56 -11.62 4.75
N GLU A 52 32.24 -12.06 5.80
CA GLU A 52 33.69 -12.08 5.84
C GLU A 52 34.21 -12.66 4.51
N SER A 53 35.15 -11.96 3.87
CA SER A 53 35.88 -12.36 2.66
C SER A 53 35.16 -12.24 1.30
N GLU A 54 35.08 -11.03 0.75
CA GLU A 54 35.14 -10.88 -0.72
C GLU A 54 35.87 -9.59 -1.13
N SER A 55 37.11 -9.44 -0.65
CA SER A 55 38.11 -8.58 -1.29
C SER A 55 39.44 -9.35 -1.35
N ALA A 56 39.43 -10.48 -2.04
CA ALA A 56 40.64 -11.23 -2.36
C ALA A 56 41.19 -10.89 -3.76
N ILE A 57 40.52 -9.99 -4.50
CA ILE A 57 40.88 -9.60 -5.88
C ILE A 57 40.98 -8.07 -5.99
N THR A 58 41.71 -7.42 -5.08
CA THR A 58 42.30 -6.08 -5.30
C THR A 58 43.55 -5.99 -4.44
N SER A 59 44.60 -6.67 -4.89
CA SER A 59 45.98 -6.30 -4.59
C SER A 59 46.71 -6.42 -5.90
N ILE A 60 47.09 -5.27 -6.45
CA ILE A 60 48.00 -5.17 -7.59
C ILE A 60 49.33 -4.73 -6.98
N GLU A 61 50.35 -5.58 -7.14
CA GLU A 61 51.77 -5.28 -6.88
C GLU A 61 52.32 -4.32 -7.93
#